data_AF-A2GCE7-F1
#
_entry.id   AF-A2GCE7-F1
#
_cell.length_a   1.000
_cell.length_b   1.000
_cell.length_c   1.000
_cell.angle_alpha   90.00
_cell.angle_beta   90.00
_cell.angle_gamma   90.00
#
_symmetry.space_group_name_H-M   'P 1'
#
loop_
_entity.id
_entity.type
_entity.pdbx_description
1 polymer ?
#
loop_
_entity_poly.entity_id
_entity_poly.type
_entity_poly.pdbx_seq_one_letter_code
_entity_poly.pdbx_strand_id
1 'polypeptide(L)'
;MTAFGRLFRGRNSIIDLYFKEIDEAEENCEKEFNAAVKIQKIWRDYFQRRNLRRLHEKATLIQSCWRRHMAKFYVMQLREEKYSNERMDFFNEMASKIQKRWRGYYTRTQIFDFYKHQNFIVEQAIKNQQMAQMLDSYYAETSEIQNQKDFNKDIETQRKFALNNHHLVSTFTIPSVFKPKPFVKDEPQVPSLEQYIRSINRQKIVVPSLTPR
;
A
#
# COMPACT_ATOMS: atom_id res chain seq x y z
N MET A 1 -23.45 103.01 86.83
CA MET A 1 -24.69 103.75 86.47
C MET A 1 -24.62 104.52 85.14
N THR A 2 -23.45 104.63 84.46
CA THR A 2 -23.29 105.41 83.22
C THR A 2 -23.59 104.65 81.92
N ALA A 3 -23.44 103.32 81.87
CA ALA A 3 -23.65 102.50 80.66
C ALA A 3 -25.13 102.39 80.25
N PHE A 4 -26.02 102.13 81.21
CA PHE A 4 -27.47 102.04 80.96
C PHE A 4 -28.04 103.37 80.46
N GLY A 5 -27.63 104.50 81.05
CA GLY A 5 -28.06 105.82 80.59
C GLY A 5 -27.60 106.15 79.15
N ARG A 6 -26.44 105.61 78.72
CA ARG A 6 -25.92 105.78 77.36
C ARG A 6 -26.71 104.93 76.35
N LEU A 7 -27.01 103.67 76.72
CA LEU A 7 -27.86 102.76 75.93
C LEU A 7 -29.31 103.25 75.85
N PHE A 8 -29.88 103.77 76.95
CA PHE A 8 -31.24 104.28 76.98
C PHE A 8 -31.42 105.55 76.15
N ARG A 9 -30.41 106.44 76.15
CA ARG A 9 -30.38 107.63 75.26
C ARG A 9 -30.20 107.25 73.79
N GLY A 10 -29.42 106.20 73.51
CA GLY A 10 -29.22 105.66 72.16
C GLY A 10 -30.23 104.59 71.74
N ARG A 11 -31.27 104.31 72.55
CA ARG A 11 -32.15 103.14 72.34
C ARG A 11 -32.85 103.17 70.98
N ASN A 12 -33.27 104.36 70.55
CA ASN A 12 -33.92 104.54 69.26
C ASN A 12 -32.90 104.27 68.14
N SER A 13 -31.67 104.76 68.28
CA SER A 13 -30.58 104.47 67.33
C SER A 13 -30.20 102.99 67.26
N ILE A 14 -30.25 102.25 68.37
CA ILE A 14 -29.97 100.80 68.37
C ILE A 14 -31.10 100.03 67.69
N ILE A 15 -32.35 100.42 67.96
CA ILE A 15 -33.53 99.83 67.31
C ILE A 15 -33.49 100.11 65.79
N ASP A 16 -33.14 101.32 65.39
CA ASP A 16 -33.02 101.71 63.98
C ASP A 16 -31.90 100.94 63.27
N LEU A 17 -30.75 100.76 63.94
CA LEU A 17 -29.66 99.90 63.43
C LEU A 17 -30.11 98.44 63.29
N TYR A 18 -30.83 97.91 64.28
CA TYR A 18 -31.34 96.54 64.22
C TYR A 18 -32.28 96.31 63.04
N PHE A 19 -33.25 97.22 62.81
CA PHE A 19 -34.15 97.11 61.66
C PHE A 19 -33.40 97.30 60.33
N LYS A 20 -32.42 98.20 60.28
CA LYS A 20 -31.56 98.37 59.10
C LYS A 20 -30.80 97.10 58.75
N GLU A 21 -30.22 96.41 59.73
CA GLU A 21 -29.51 95.15 59.51
C GLU A 21 -30.48 94.02 59.08
N ILE A 22 -31.73 94.03 59.54
CA ILE A 22 -32.77 93.10 59.06
C ILE A 22 -33.10 93.39 57.60
N ASP A 23 -33.34 94.65 57.24
CA ASP A 23 -33.67 95.03 55.87
C ASP A 23 -32.53 94.66 54.92
N GLU A 24 -31.27 94.92 55.31
CA GLU A 24 -30.08 94.52 54.54
C GLU A 24 -29.93 92.99 54.44
N ALA A 25 -30.30 92.23 55.48
CA ALA A 25 -30.29 90.78 55.45
C ALA A 25 -31.41 90.22 54.55
N GLU A 26 -32.61 90.80 54.58
CA GLU A 26 -33.73 90.42 53.71
C GLU A 26 -33.40 90.70 52.24
N GLU A 27 -32.81 91.86 51.93
CA GLU A 27 -32.36 92.21 50.57
C GLU A 27 -31.27 91.24 50.02
N ASN A 28 -30.44 90.66 50.90
CA ASN A 28 -29.35 89.77 50.51
C ASN A 28 -29.70 88.28 50.61
N CYS A 29 -30.75 87.91 51.34
CA CYS A 29 -31.17 86.53 51.58
C CYS A 29 -31.30 85.71 50.28
N GLU A 30 -31.96 86.27 49.26
CA GLU A 30 -32.13 85.60 47.96
C GLU A 30 -30.79 85.39 47.24
N LYS A 31 -29.88 86.37 47.30
CA LYS A 31 -28.56 86.29 46.67
C LYS A 31 -27.71 85.20 47.34
N GLU A 32 -27.70 85.17 48.66
CA GLU A 32 -26.98 84.16 49.45
C GLU A 32 -27.55 82.77 49.23
N PHE A 33 -28.88 82.64 49.22
CA PHE A 33 -29.56 81.39 48.91
C PHE A 33 -29.19 80.87 47.52
N ASN A 34 -29.25 81.71 46.49
CA ASN A 34 -28.89 81.34 45.13
C ASN A 34 -27.41 80.96 45.00
N ALA A 35 -26.52 81.67 45.70
CA ALA A 35 -25.10 81.32 45.76
C ALA A 35 -24.90 79.95 46.43
N ALA A 36 -25.56 79.69 47.55
CA ALA A 36 -25.51 78.40 48.25
C ALA A 36 -26.03 77.25 47.36
N VAL A 37 -27.16 77.44 46.69
CA VAL A 37 -27.72 76.46 45.74
C VAL A 37 -26.74 76.19 44.60
N LYS A 38 -26.07 77.22 44.07
CA LYS A 38 -25.06 77.06 43.01
C LYS A 38 -23.86 76.24 43.49
N ILE A 39 -23.35 76.52 44.69
CA ILE A 39 -22.25 75.75 45.30
C ILE A 39 -22.67 74.29 45.50
N GLN A 40 -23.85 74.06 46.08
CA GLN A 40 -24.38 72.72 46.31
C GLN A 40 -24.56 71.94 45.00
N LYS A 41 -25.10 72.59 43.96
CA LYS A 41 -25.28 71.99 42.63
C LYS A 41 -23.93 71.56 42.04
N ILE A 42 -22.94 72.44 42.05
CA ILE A 42 -21.60 72.16 41.51
C ILE A 42 -20.96 71.00 42.28
N TRP A 43 -21.06 71.00 43.61
CA TRP A 43 -20.50 69.94 44.44
C TRP A 43 -21.17 68.58 44.16
N ARG A 44 -22.51 68.54 44.05
CA ARG A 44 -23.26 67.31 43.73
C ARG A 44 -22.87 66.77 42.35
N ASP A 45 -22.77 67.64 41.34
CA ASP A 45 -22.33 67.26 39.99
C ASP A 45 -20.89 66.73 39.98
N TYR A 46 -19.97 67.43 40.65
CA TYR A 46 -18.59 66.97 40.81
C TYR A 46 -18.51 65.58 41.47
N PHE A 47 -19.23 65.39 42.58
CA PHE A 47 -19.26 64.13 43.30
C PHE A 47 -19.80 62.99 42.44
N GLN A 48 -20.90 63.22 41.72
CA GLN A 48 -21.47 62.24 40.80
C GLN A 48 -20.51 61.90 39.65
N ARG A 49 -19.89 62.89 39.00
CA ARG A 49 -18.92 62.67 37.92
C ARG A 49 -17.70 61.89 38.41
N ARG A 50 -17.19 62.21 39.61
CA ARG A 50 -16.07 61.49 40.23
C ARG A 50 -16.43 60.04 40.49
N ASN A 51 -17.62 59.78 41.03
CA ASN A 51 -18.10 58.42 41.27
C ASN A 51 -18.28 57.64 39.96
N LEU A 52 -18.88 58.24 38.95
CA LEU A 52 -19.07 57.59 37.65
C LEU A 52 -17.73 57.25 36.99
N ARG A 53 -16.75 58.18 37.03
CA ARG A 53 -15.39 57.91 36.56
C ARG A 53 -14.77 56.72 37.27
N ARG A 54 -14.85 56.69 38.60
CA ARG A 54 -14.36 55.56 39.41
C ARG A 54 -15.02 54.24 39.00
N LEU A 55 -16.34 54.24 38.77
CA LEU A 55 -17.05 53.04 38.33
C LEU A 55 -16.60 52.58 36.93
N HIS A 56 -16.41 53.51 35.99
CA HIS A 56 -15.88 53.18 34.66
C HIS A 56 -14.46 52.62 34.70
N GLU A 57 -13.59 53.17 35.56
CA GLU A 57 -12.24 52.64 35.78
C GLU A 57 -12.29 51.20 36.29
N LYS A 58 -13.15 50.90 37.28
CA LYS A 58 -13.32 49.54 37.80
C LYS A 58 -13.91 48.60 36.75
N ALA A 59 -14.90 49.04 35.98
CA ALA A 59 -15.48 48.26 34.89
C ALA A 59 -14.42 47.92 33.83
N THR A 60 -13.61 48.91 33.43
CA THR A 60 -12.51 48.72 32.46
C THR A 60 -11.48 47.72 32.99
N LEU A 61 -11.14 47.79 34.27
CA LEU A 61 -10.23 46.83 34.90
C LEU A 61 -10.78 45.41 34.83
N ILE A 62 -12.04 45.20 35.22
CA ILE A 62 -12.71 43.88 35.15
C ILE A 62 -12.72 43.37 33.71
N GLN A 63 -13.14 44.20 32.76
CA GLN A 63 -13.20 43.83 31.35
C GLN A 63 -11.82 43.49 30.78
N SER A 64 -10.78 44.28 31.11
CA SER A 64 -9.41 44.01 30.66
C SER A 64 -8.85 42.70 31.23
N CYS A 65 -9.14 42.41 32.50
CA CYS A 65 -8.75 41.16 33.15
C CYS A 65 -9.44 39.97 32.48
N TRP A 66 -10.74 40.09 32.19
CA TRP A 66 -11.51 39.06 31.49
C TRP A 66 -10.99 38.80 30.08
N ARG A 67 -10.77 39.86 29.26
CA ARG A 67 -10.21 39.71 27.91
C ARG A 67 -8.84 39.03 27.94
N ARG A 68 -7.99 39.37 28.91
CA ARG A 68 -6.70 38.71 29.13
C ARG A 68 -6.87 37.23 29.49
N HIS A 69 -7.79 36.91 30.40
CA HIS A 69 -8.07 35.54 30.80
C HIS A 69 -8.56 34.70 29.62
N MET A 70 -9.50 35.21 28.82
CA MET A 70 -9.99 34.57 27.60
C MET A 70 -8.89 34.37 26.57
N ALA A 71 -8.05 35.38 26.33
CA ALA A 71 -6.90 35.24 25.42
C ALA A 71 -5.93 34.15 25.89
N LYS A 72 -5.63 34.07 27.20
CA LYS A 72 -4.79 33.01 27.76
C LYS A 72 -5.43 31.63 27.58
N PHE A 73 -6.72 31.51 27.88
CA PHE A 73 -7.46 30.26 27.73
C PHE A 73 -7.41 29.77 26.27
N TYR A 74 -7.69 30.65 25.31
CA TYR A 74 -7.64 30.32 23.89
C TYR A 74 -6.24 29.88 23.42
N VAL A 75 -5.19 30.60 23.83
CA VAL A 75 -3.80 30.22 23.51
C VAL A 75 -3.41 28.87 24.13
N MET A 76 -3.91 28.56 25.33
CA MET A 76 -3.68 27.25 25.95
C MET A 76 -4.33 26.12 25.13
N GLN A 77 -5.57 26.31 24.69
CA GLN A 77 -6.26 25.32 23.84
C GLN A 77 -5.53 25.10 22.52
N LEU A 78 -5.14 26.17 21.83
CA LEU A 78 -4.38 26.07 20.58
C LEU A 78 -3.03 25.36 20.77
N ARG A 79 -2.35 25.61 21.91
CA ARG A 79 -1.09 24.94 22.22
C ARG A 79 -1.29 23.45 22.46
N GLU A 80 -2.34 23.07 23.18
CA GLU A 80 -2.67 21.67 23.45
C GLU A 80 -3.03 20.93 22.16
N GLU A 81 -3.86 21.53 21.30
CA GLU A 81 -4.21 20.97 19.99
C GLU A 81 -2.97 20.79 19.11
N LYS A 82 -2.13 21.83 19.02
CA LYS A 82 -0.87 21.76 18.27
C LYS A 82 0.03 20.63 18.78
N TYR A 83 0.23 20.53 20.10
CA TYR A 83 1.07 19.49 20.69
C TYR A 83 0.49 18.09 20.43
N SER A 84 -0.83 17.93 20.52
CA SER A 84 -1.51 16.67 20.19
C SER A 84 -1.28 16.25 18.75
N ASN A 85 -1.43 17.19 17.81
CA ASN A 85 -1.20 16.96 16.38
C ASN A 85 0.26 16.59 16.09
N GLU A 86 1.22 17.37 16.59
CA GLU A 86 2.66 17.08 16.41
C GLU A 86 3.05 15.71 16.99
N ARG A 87 2.49 15.35 18.16
CA ARG A 87 2.70 14.05 18.78
C ARG A 87 2.11 12.92 17.93
N MET A 88 0.89 13.10 17.42
CA MET A 88 0.23 12.13 16.56
C MET A 88 1.03 11.91 15.27
N ASP A 89 1.46 13.00 14.62
CA ASP A 89 2.27 12.95 13.39
C ASP A 89 3.59 12.20 13.60
N PHE A 90 4.29 12.48 14.71
CA PHE A 90 5.51 11.76 15.08
C PHE A 90 5.27 10.25 15.19
N PHE A 91 4.24 9.84 15.92
CA PHE A 91 3.95 8.41 16.08
C PHE A 91 3.47 7.76 14.78
N ASN A 92 2.72 8.46 13.95
CA ASN A 92 2.30 7.99 12.63
C ASN A 92 3.50 7.79 11.70
N GLU A 93 4.50 8.68 11.73
CA GLU A 93 5.73 8.52 10.97
C GLU A 93 6.51 7.28 11.43
N MET A 94 6.65 7.08 12.75
CA MET A 94 7.32 5.91 13.30
C MET A 94 6.57 4.61 12.99
N ALA A 95 5.24 4.62 13.11
CA ALA A 95 4.40 3.49 12.72
C ALA A 95 4.58 3.15 11.24
N SER A 96 4.63 4.15 10.36
CA SER A 96 4.86 3.95 8.93
C SER A 96 6.21 3.28 8.65
N LYS A 97 7.28 3.65 9.37
CA LYS A 97 8.60 3.00 9.25
C LYS A 97 8.55 1.53 9.65
N ILE A 98 7.94 1.23 10.80
CA ILE A 98 7.78 -0.14 11.30
C ILE A 98 6.95 -0.97 10.32
N GLN A 99 5.79 -0.45 9.90
CA GLN A 99 4.89 -1.12 8.97
C GLN A 99 5.55 -1.37 7.61
N LYS A 100 6.28 -0.40 7.06
CA LYS A 100 7.04 -0.57 5.80
C LYS A 100 8.04 -1.71 5.91
N ARG A 101 8.80 -1.76 7.01
CA ARG A 101 9.78 -2.83 7.24
C ARG A 101 9.09 -4.18 7.39
N TRP A 102 7.99 -4.24 8.15
CA TRP A 102 7.21 -5.45 8.35
C TRP A 102 6.61 -5.97 7.06
N ARG A 103 5.93 -5.13 6.27
CA ARG A 103 5.35 -5.52 4.96
C ARG A 103 6.43 -6.12 4.06
N GLY A 104 7.60 -5.49 3.98
CA GLY A 104 8.73 -6.02 3.20
C GLY A 104 9.25 -7.37 3.70
N TYR A 105 9.37 -7.55 5.01
CA TYR A 105 9.73 -8.84 5.62
C TYR A 105 8.68 -9.92 5.31
N TYR A 106 7.40 -9.61 5.53
CA TYR A 106 6.29 -10.55 5.34
C TYR A 106 6.23 -11.02 3.88
N THR A 107 6.32 -10.10 2.91
CA THR A 107 6.32 -10.47 1.50
C THR A 107 7.46 -11.43 1.15
N ARG A 108 8.68 -11.17 1.61
CA ARG A 108 9.87 -11.98 1.27
C ARG A 108 9.95 -13.33 1.98
N THR A 109 9.12 -13.56 2.99
CA THR A 109 9.13 -14.79 3.79
C THR A 109 7.87 -15.62 3.62
N GLN A 110 6.70 -14.98 3.49
CA GLN A 110 5.40 -15.66 3.46
C GLN A 110 4.76 -15.68 2.07
N ILE A 111 4.95 -14.64 1.26
CA ILE A 111 4.30 -14.55 -0.06
C ILE A 111 5.22 -15.11 -1.15
N PHE A 112 6.44 -14.56 -1.28
CA PHE A 112 7.38 -14.94 -2.31
C PHE A 112 8.81 -14.97 -1.77
N ASP A 113 9.31 -16.18 -1.61
CA ASP A 113 10.69 -16.46 -1.26
C ASP A 113 11.49 -16.75 -2.54
N PHE A 114 12.33 -15.78 -2.93
CA PHE A 114 13.09 -15.83 -4.17
C PHE A 114 14.00 -17.05 -4.26
N TYR A 115 14.70 -17.39 -3.16
CA TYR A 115 15.67 -18.49 -3.18
C TYR A 115 14.96 -19.84 -3.27
N LYS A 116 13.82 -20.01 -2.58
CA LYS A 116 12.99 -21.21 -2.73
C LYS A 116 12.47 -21.35 -4.16
N HIS A 117 12.01 -20.26 -4.76
CA HIS A 117 11.52 -20.30 -6.14
C HIS A 117 12.64 -20.60 -7.15
N GLN A 118 13.82 -20.01 -6.96
CA GLN A 118 15.00 -20.28 -7.79
C GLN A 118 15.42 -21.75 -7.69
N ASN A 119 15.52 -22.30 -6.48
CA ASN A 119 15.85 -23.71 -6.27
C ASN A 119 14.82 -24.63 -6.92
N PHE A 120 13.53 -24.31 -6.78
CA PHE A 120 12.45 -25.06 -7.43
C PHE A 120 12.62 -25.08 -8.96
N ILE A 121 12.89 -23.94 -9.59
CA ILE A 121 13.08 -23.88 -11.06
C ILE A 121 14.27 -24.75 -11.48
N VAL A 122 15.39 -24.69 -10.75
CA VAL A 122 16.57 -25.51 -11.05
C VAL A 122 16.26 -27.00 -10.90
N GLU A 123 15.58 -27.40 -9.83
CA GLU A 123 15.16 -28.79 -9.62
C GLU A 123 14.21 -29.26 -10.73
N GLN A 124 13.27 -28.42 -11.17
CA GLN A 124 12.38 -28.75 -12.29
C GLN A 124 13.16 -28.89 -13.61
N ALA A 125 14.16 -28.03 -13.86
CA ALA A 125 14.99 -28.13 -15.05
C ALA A 125 15.76 -29.46 -15.09
N ILE A 126 16.33 -29.89 -13.95
CA ILE A 126 17.04 -31.18 -13.83
C ILE A 126 16.08 -32.34 -14.08
N LYS A 127 14.90 -32.34 -13.46
CA LYS A 127 13.88 -33.39 -13.65
C LYS A 127 13.41 -33.47 -15.10
N ASN A 128 13.19 -32.32 -15.74
CA ASN A 128 12.82 -32.25 -17.15
C ASN A 128 13.91 -32.82 -18.06
N GLN A 129 15.18 -32.53 -17.77
CA GLN A 129 16.30 -33.09 -18.52
C GLN A 129 16.39 -34.62 -18.35
N GLN A 130 16.23 -35.12 -17.12
CA GLN A 130 16.19 -36.56 -16.85
C GLN A 130 15.03 -37.25 -17.58
N MET A 131 13.85 -36.62 -17.60
CA MET A 131 12.69 -37.12 -18.33
C MET A 131 12.94 -37.14 -19.85
N ALA A 132 13.55 -36.09 -20.41
CA ALA A 132 13.91 -36.06 -21.82
C ALA A 132 14.85 -37.21 -22.19
N GLN A 133 15.91 -37.43 -21.39
CA GLN A 133 16.84 -38.55 -21.59
C GLN A 133 16.14 -39.91 -21.49
N MET A 134 15.23 -40.09 -20.52
CA MET A 134 14.45 -41.33 -20.37
C MET A 134 13.54 -41.57 -21.58
N LEU A 135 12.89 -40.52 -22.09
CA LEU A 135 12.05 -40.61 -23.29
C LEU A 135 12.89 -40.96 -24.52
N ASP A 136 14.06 -40.34 -24.70
CA ASP A 136 14.98 -40.65 -25.80
C ASP A 136 15.40 -42.12 -25.77
N SER A 137 15.79 -42.65 -24.60
CA SER A 137 16.13 -44.08 -24.45
C SER A 137 14.94 -44.99 -24.75
N TYR A 138 13.73 -44.63 -24.29
CA TYR A 138 12.53 -45.42 -24.53
C TYR A 138 12.14 -45.46 -26.02
N TYR A 139 12.24 -44.32 -26.71
CA TYR A 139 11.97 -44.24 -28.15
C TYR A 139 13.01 -45.01 -28.97
N ALA A 140 14.29 -44.98 -28.56
CA ALA A 140 15.34 -45.80 -29.18
C ALA A 140 15.04 -47.29 -29.02
N GLU A 141 14.78 -47.76 -27.79
CA GLU A 141 14.45 -49.16 -27.52
C GLU A 141 13.20 -49.63 -28.28
N THR A 142 12.12 -48.82 -28.27
CA THR A 142 10.89 -49.18 -28.99
C THR A 142 11.07 -49.17 -30.50
N SER A 143 11.85 -48.24 -31.06
CA SER A 143 12.19 -48.25 -32.48
C SER A 143 13.05 -49.46 -32.85
N GLU A 144 14.01 -49.85 -32.02
CA GLU A 144 14.83 -51.05 -32.23
C GLU A 144 13.97 -52.32 -32.18
N ILE A 145 13.09 -52.45 -31.18
CA ILE A 145 12.15 -53.57 -31.07
C ILE A 145 11.23 -53.62 -32.30
N GLN A 146 10.74 -52.47 -32.76
CA GLN A 146 9.86 -52.40 -33.94
C GLN A 146 10.61 -52.80 -35.21
N ASN A 147 11.80 -52.25 -35.44
CA ASN A 147 12.67 -52.63 -36.56
C ASN A 147 12.98 -54.12 -36.54
N GLN A 148 13.23 -54.70 -35.36
CA GLN A 148 13.49 -56.13 -35.21
C GLN A 148 12.23 -56.97 -35.54
N LYS A 149 11.05 -56.54 -35.10
CA LYS A 149 9.77 -57.19 -35.43
C LYS A 149 9.49 -57.14 -36.94
N ASP A 150 9.70 -55.98 -37.56
CA ASP A 150 9.49 -55.79 -38.99
C ASP A 150 10.48 -56.63 -39.81
N PHE A 151 11.77 -56.65 -39.42
CA PHE A 151 12.77 -57.52 -40.01
C PHE A 151 12.42 -59.01 -39.87
N ASN A 152 11.97 -59.44 -38.70
CA ASN A 152 11.55 -60.84 -38.47
C ASN A 152 10.33 -61.20 -39.31
N LYS A 153 9.36 -60.29 -39.45
CA LYS A 153 8.17 -60.45 -40.29
C LYS A 153 8.55 -60.53 -41.77
N ASP A 154 9.47 -59.70 -42.23
CA ASP A 154 10.02 -59.76 -43.58
C ASP A 154 10.71 -61.10 -43.83
N ILE A 155 11.54 -61.58 -42.90
CA ILE A 155 12.12 -62.93 -43.00
C ILE A 155 11.03 -64.00 -43.07
N GLU A 156 9.99 -63.91 -42.25
CA GLU A 156 8.90 -64.89 -42.24
C GLU A 156 8.12 -64.90 -43.56
N THR A 157 7.83 -63.71 -44.12
CA THR A 157 7.16 -63.58 -45.43
C THR A 157 8.05 -64.12 -46.55
N GLN A 158 9.35 -63.82 -46.54
CA GLN A 158 10.31 -64.36 -47.50
C GLN A 158 10.41 -65.89 -47.40
N ARG A 159 10.40 -66.46 -46.19
CA ARG A 159 10.36 -67.91 -45.96
C ARG A 159 9.06 -68.53 -46.47
N LYS A 160 7.90 -67.95 -46.14
CA LYS A 160 6.60 -68.41 -46.65
C LYS A 160 6.55 -68.37 -48.18
N PHE A 161 7.09 -67.30 -48.79
CA PHE A 161 7.21 -67.19 -50.24
C PHE A 161 8.09 -68.31 -50.82
N ALA A 162 9.26 -68.54 -50.24
CA ALA A 162 10.17 -69.60 -50.68
C ALA A 162 9.56 -71.01 -50.51
N LEU A 163 8.84 -71.26 -49.42
CA LEU A 163 8.11 -72.51 -49.17
C LEU A 163 6.98 -72.72 -50.18
N ASN A 164 6.15 -71.71 -50.44
CA ASN A 164 5.05 -71.85 -51.40
C ASN A 164 5.55 -72.04 -52.84
N ASN A 165 6.67 -71.41 -53.19
CA ASN A 165 7.26 -71.45 -54.53
C ASN A 165 8.40 -72.47 -54.68
N HIS A 166 8.59 -73.39 -53.71
CA HIS A 166 9.71 -74.34 -53.73
C HIS A 166 9.70 -75.25 -54.97
N HIS A 167 8.52 -75.57 -55.50
CA HIS A 167 8.32 -76.39 -56.71
C HIS A 167 8.82 -75.72 -58.00
N LEU A 168 9.03 -74.40 -57.99
CA LEU A 168 9.60 -73.66 -59.11
C LEU A 168 11.14 -73.75 -59.17
N VAL A 169 11.78 -74.43 -58.21
CA VAL A 169 13.23 -74.62 -58.15
C VAL A 169 13.62 -75.96 -58.77
N SER A 170 14.73 -75.99 -59.50
CA SER A 170 15.19 -77.24 -60.12
C SER A 170 15.60 -78.25 -59.05
N THR A 171 15.08 -79.47 -59.17
CA THR A 171 15.55 -80.64 -58.42
C THR A 171 16.69 -81.33 -59.18
N PHE A 172 17.31 -82.33 -58.55
CA PHE A 172 18.36 -83.12 -59.21
C PHE A 172 17.85 -83.82 -60.49
N THR A 173 16.57 -84.19 -60.50
CA THR A 173 15.95 -85.01 -61.54
C THR A 173 15.09 -84.21 -62.52
N ILE A 174 14.49 -83.09 -62.09
CA ILE A 174 13.56 -82.29 -62.91
C ILE A 174 14.02 -80.81 -62.91
N PRO A 175 14.31 -80.23 -64.10
CA PRO A 175 14.66 -78.81 -64.21
C PRO A 175 13.45 -77.90 -63.93
N SER A 176 13.69 -76.73 -63.31
CA SER A 176 12.67 -75.70 -63.08
C SER A 176 12.09 -75.15 -64.39
N VAL A 177 10.91 -74.54 -64.31
CA VAL A 177 10.31 -73.73 -65.41
C VAL A 177 11.22 -72.55 -65.81
N PHE A 178 12.10 -72.17 -64.88
CA PHE A 178 13.04 -71.07 -64.99
C PHE A 178 14.40 -71.45 -65.60
N LYS A 179 14.68 -72.75 -65.80
CA LYS A 179 15.88 -73.17 -66.51
C LYS A 179 15.70 -72.94 -68.01
N PRO A 180 16.64 -72.24 -68.67
CA PRO A 180 16.55 -72.01 -70.10
C PRO A 180 16.58 -73.35 -70.85
N LYS A 181 15.80 -73.43 -71.93
CA LYS A 181 15.75 -74.63 -72.78
C LYS A 181 17.14 -74.89 -73.38
N PRO A 182 17.52 -76.16 -73.64
CA PRO A 182 18.90 -76.56 -73.99
C PRO A 182 19.56 -75.89 -75.21
N PHE A 183 18.87 -75.01 -75.94
CA PHE A 183 19.28 -74.48 -77.23
C PHE A 183 19.33 -72.94 -77.33
N VAL A 184 19.29 -72.21 -76.21
CA VAL A 184 19.44 -70.74 -76.17
C VAL A 184 20.75 -70.40 -75.47
N LYS A 185 21.74 -69.88 -76.21
CA LYS A 185 23.13 -69.69 -75.72
C LYS A 185 23.36 -68.42 -74.89
N ASP A 186 22.45 -67.45 -74.91
CA ASP A 186 22.73 -66.09 -74.41
C ASP A 186 21.77 -65.56 -73.32
N GLU A 187 21.03 -66.43 -72.61
CA GLU A 187 20.24 -66.00 -71.44
C GLU A 187 21.05 -66.09 -70.13
N PRO A 188 20.99 -65.06 -69.25
CA PRO A 188 21.74 -65.04 -68.00
C PRO A 188 21.45 -66.28 -67.16
N GLN A 189 22.52 -66.97 -66.77
CA GLN A 189 22.46 -68.22 -66.03
C GLN A 189 21.73 -68.02 -64.70
N VAL A 190 20.61 -68.72 -64.59
CA VAL A 190 19.69 -68.79 -63.45
C VAL A 190 18.94 -67.47 -63.21
N PRO A 191 17.63 -67.36 -63.51
CA PRO A 191 16.88 -66.15 -63.26
C PRO A 191 16.91 -65.81 -61.77
N SER A 192 17.01 -64.51 -61.48
CA SER A 192 17.20 -63.92 -60.15
C SER A 192 16.30 -64.53 -59.07
N LEU A 193 15.11 -64.98 -59.47
CA LEU A 193 14.12 -65.60 -58.60
C LEU A 193 14.47 -67.02 -58.12
N GLU A 194 15.02 -67.90 -58.98
CA GLU A 194 15.44 -69.24 -58.55
C GLU A 194 16.66 -69.17 -57.63
N GLN A 195 17.59 -68.25 -57.90
CA GLN A 195 18.72 -67.99 -57.01
C GLN A 195 18.26 -67.47 -55.65
N TYR A 196 17.28 -66.56 -55.63
CA TYR A 196 16.68 -65.99 -54.42
C TYR A 196 15.97 -67.04 -53.54
N ILE A 197 15.16 -67.92 -54.14
CA ILE A 197 14.49 -69.00 -53.38
C ILE A 197 15.53 -70.00 -52.83
N ARG A 198 16.58 -70.28 -53.60
CA ARG A 198 17.70 -71.13 -53.15
C ARG A 198 18.53 -70.49 -52.04
N SER A 199 18.77 -69.17 -52.09
CA SER A 199 19.55 -68.47 -51.06
C SER A 199 18.81 -68.47 -49.72
N ILE A 200 17.50 -68.21 -49.71
CA ILE A 200 16.67 -68.24 -48.50
C ILE A 200 16.66 -69.64 -47.87
N ASN A 201 16.54 -70.70 -48.69
CA ASN A 201 16.52 -72.09 -48.20
C ASN A 201 17.90 -72.61 -47.74
N ARG A 202 19.01 -72.07 -48.27
CA ARG A 202 20.38 -72.41 -47.84
C ARG A 202 20.84 -71.65 -46.60
N GLN A 203 20.24 -70.49 -46.35
CA GLN A 203 20.56 -69.64 -45.22
C GLN A 203 19.95 -70.20 -43.90
N LYS A 204 20.66 -71.11 -43.23
CA LYS A 204 20.59 -71.21 -41.76
C LYS A 204 21.29 -69.97 -41.20
N ILE A 205 20.54 -68.92 -40.86
CA ILE A 205 21.12 -67.62 -40.47
C ILE A 205 21.39 -67.56 -38.97
N VAL A 206 22.66 -67.25 -38.66
CA VAL A 206 23.13 -66.70 -37.39
C VAL A 206 22.57 -65.29 -37.24
N VAL A 207 21.82 -65.05 -36.17
CA VAL A 207 21.39 -63.69 -35.79
C VAL A 207 22.66 -62.88 -35.50
N PRO A 208 22.90 -61.72 -36.14
CA PRO A 208 23.99 -60.84 -35.74
C PRO A 208 23.78 -60.45 -34.28
N SER A 209 24.63 -60.92 -33.38
CA SER A 209 24.65 -60.44 -32.00
C SER A 209 25.13 -58.99 -32.02
N LEU A 210 24.25 -58.06 -31.68
CA LEU A 210 24.63 -56.69 -31.40
C LEU A 210 25.16 -56.67 -29.96
N THR A 211 26.47 -56.80 -29.79
CA THR A 211 27.13 -56.32 -28.58
C THR A 211 27.37 -54.82 -28.72
N PRO A 212 27.05 -54.00 -27.72
CA PRO A 212 27.40 -52.59 -27.74
C PRO A 212 28.91 -52.44 -27.45
N ARG A 213 29.60 -51.61 -28.24
CA ARG A 213 30.88 -51.00 -27.87
C ARG A 213 30.62 -49.59 -27.37
#